data_AF-A0A965UFU9-F1
#
_entry.id   AF-A0A965UFU9-F1
#
_cell.length_a   1.000
_cell.length_b   1.000
_cell.length_c   1.000
_cell.angle_alpha   90.00
_cell.angle_beta   90.00
_cell.angle_gamma   90.00
#
_symmetry.space_group_name_H-M   'P 1'
#
loop_
_entity.id
_entity.type
_entity.pdbx_description
1 polymer ?
#
loop_
_entity_poly.entity_id
_entity_poly.type
_entity_poly.pdbx_seq_one_letter_code
_entity_poly.pdbx_strand_id
1 'polypeptide(L)'
;MTFQRPCLDCGVLTMVGNRCQTHRAAAQAKWKEGRPNPYADPAWRKLSSQIRSKRPWCEVCGKTTDLTVDHLDPISKGGPLLAPEHRLRVVCRPCHGRETRHK
;
A
#
# COMPACT_ATOMS: atom_id res chain seq x y z
N MET A 1 4.49 -17.77 -37.47
CA MET A 1 4.93 -19.00 -36.77
C MET A 1 4.74 -18.79 -35.28
N THR A 2 3.83 -19.54 -34.66
CA THR A 2 3.58 -19.48 -33.22
C THR A 2 4.62 -20.35 -32.53
N PHE A 3 5.65 -19.75 -31.94
CA PHE A 3 6.65 -20.51 -31.21
C PHE A 3 6.07 -20.98 -29.89
N GLN A 4 6.08 -22.28 -29.66
CA GLN A 4 5.76 -22.86 -28.36
C GLN A 4 6.81 -22.42 -27.35
N ARG A 5 6.36 -21.84 -26.23
CA ARG A 5 7.24 -21.43 -25.13
C ARG A 5 6.89 -22.26 -23.91
N PRO A 6 7.87 -22.72 -23.12
CA PRO A 6 7.58 -23.39 -21.87
C PRO A 6 6.95 -22.41 -20.87
N CYS A 7 6.00 -22.91 -20.07
CA CYS A 7 5.44 -22.19 -18.94
C CYS A 7 6.54 -21.89 -17.91
N LEU A 8 6.61 -20.65 -17.42
CA LEU A 8 7.63 -20.24 -16.42
C LEU A 8 7.49 -20.96 -15.08
N ASP A 9 6.29 -21.40 -14.72
CA ASP A 9 6.06 -22.07 -13.42
C ASP A 9 6.18 -23.61 -13.48
N CYS A 10 5.86 -24.27 -14.60
CA CYS A 10 5.83 -25.73 -14.68
C CYS A 10 6.42 -26.36 -15.96
N GLY A 11 6.96 -25.55 -16.88
CA GLY A 11 7.61 -26.05 -18.10
C GLY A 11 6.68 -26.56 -19.21
N VAL A 12 5.38 -26.74 -18.96
CA VAL A 12 4.41 -27.17 -19.99
C VAL A 12 4.41 -26.21 -21.18
N LEU A 13 4.50 -26.74 -22.40
CA LEU A 13 4.47 -25.95 -23.62
C LEU A 13 3.14 -25.22 -23.77
N THR A 14 3.22 -23.91 -23.95
CA THR A 14 2.07 -23.04 -24.18
C THR A 14 2.20 -22.37 -25.55
N MET A 15 1.03 -22.22 -26.19
CA MET A 15 0.87 -21.51 -27.46
C MET A 15 0.64 -20.00 -27.26
N VAL A 16 0.36 -19.55 -26.03
CA VAL A 16 0.01 -18.16 -25.71
C VAL A 16 0.67 -17.70 -24.42
N GLY A 17 1.47 -16.64 -24.52
CA GLY A 17 2.13 -16.01 -23.36
C GLY A 17 3.27 -16.84 -22.77
N ASN A 18 3.57 -16.58 -21.49
CA ASN A 18 4.67 -17.21 -20.74
C ASN A 18 4.19 -18.18 -19.66
N ARG A 19 2.88 -18.43 -19.55
CA ARG A 19 2.28 -19.34 -18.57
C ARG A 19 1.16 -20.16 -19.20
N CYS A 20 1.00 -21.42 -18.78
CA CYS A 20 -0.12 -22.26 -19.19
C CYS A 20 -1.45 -21.73 -18.64
N GLN A 21 -2.58 -22.23 -19.14
CA GLN A 21 -3.92 -21.77 -18.74
C GLN A 21 -4.13 -21.83 -17.22
N THR A 22 -3.66 -22.89 -16.56
CA THR A 22 -3.75 -23.08 -15.11
C THR A 22 -2.97 -22.02 -14.35
N HIS A 23 -1.68 -21.83 -14.67
CA HIS A 23 -0.85 -20.84 -13.97
C HIS A 23 -1.22 -19.40 -14.32
N ARG A 24 -1.76 -19.16 -15.52
CA ARG A 24 -2.35 -17.87 -15.89
C ARG A 24 -3.62 -17.59 -15.07
N ALA A 25 -4.52 -18.57 -14.91
CA ALA A 25 -5.72 -18.43 -14.09
C ALA A 25 -5.36 -18.20 -12.62
N ALA A 26 -4.38 -18.94 -12.09
CA ALA A 26 -3.89 -18.75 -10.72
C ALA A 26 -3.26 -17.36 -10.52
N ALA A 27 -2.44 -16.89 -11.46
CA ALA A 27 -1.90 -15.53 -11.41
C ALA A 27 -3.05 -14.51 -11.40
N GLN A 28 -4.01 -14.63 -12.31
CA GLN A 28 -5.17 -13.73 -12.38
C GLN A 28 -6.02 -13.75 -11.10
N ALA A 29 -6.22 -14.92 -10.47
CA ALA A 29 -6.92 -15.03 -9.20
C ALA A 29 -6.21 -14.20 -8.11
N LYS A 30 -4.88 -14.31 -8.00
CA LYS A 30 -4.07 -13.48 -7.08
C LYS A 30 -4.18 -11.99 -7.36
N TRP A 31 -4.25 -11.57 -8.63
CA TRP A 31 -4.47 -10.15 -8.97
C TRP A 31 -5.88 -9.69 -8.57
N LYS A 32 -6.91 -10.54 -8.72
CA LYS A 32 -8.30 -10.23 -8.36
C LYS A 32 -8.54 -10.12 -6.86
N GLU A 33 -7.85 -10.94 -6.06
CA GLU A 33 -7.91 -10.84 -4.58
C GLU A 33 -7.39 -9.48 -4.09
N GLY A 34 -6.56 -8.79 -4.88
CA GLY A 34 -5.99 -7.50 -4.52
C GLY A 34 -4.99 -7.62 -3.38
N ARG A 35 -4.28 -6.52 -3.09
CA ARG A 35 -3.48 -6.45 -1.86
C ARG A 35 -4.39 -5.96 -0.73
N PRO A 36 -4.40 -6.63 0.44
CA PRO A 36 -5.10 -6.11 1.60
C PRO A 36 -4.64 -4.67 1.86
N ASN A 37 -5.59 -3.73 1.91
CA ASN A 37 -5.29 -2.35 2.28
C ASN A 37 -5.49 -2.20 3.79
N PRO A 38 -4.41 -2.15 4.60
CA PRO A 38 -4.54 -2.03 6.05
C PRO A 38 -5.26 -0.75 6.46
N TYR A 39 -5.22 0.30 5.63
CA TYR A 39 -5.88 1.58 5.89
C TYR A 39 -7.39 1.57 5.57
N ALA A 40 -7.93 0.46 5.06
CA ALA A 40 -9.39 0.25 4.96
C ALA A 40 -10.04 -0.03 6.31
N ASP A 41 -9.25 -0.34 7.34
CA ASP A 41 -9.71 -0.61 8.70
C ASP A 41 -10.52 0.57 9.28
N PRO A 42 -11.74 0.34 9.81
CA PRO A 42 -12.58 1.40 10.39
C PRO A 42 -11.96 2.11 11.59
N ALA A 43 -11.21 1.39 12.44
CA ALA A 43 -10.55 1.97 13.60
C ALA A 43 -9.41 2.90 13.16
N TRP A 44 -8.67 2.53 12.11
CA TRP A 44 -7.68 3.42 11.50
C TRP A 44 -8.33 4.69 10.95
N ARG A 45 -9.42 4.58 10.19
CA ARG A 45 -10.14 5.76 9.64
C ARG A 45 -10.59 6.71 10.74
N LYS A 46 -11.11 6.16 11.84
CA LYS A 46 -11.52 6.93 13.02
C LYS A 46 -10.32 7.63 13.68
N LEU A 47 -9.25 6.89 13.96
CA LEU A 47 -8.03 7.41 14.57
C LEU A 47 -7.39 8.52 13.72
N SER A 48 -7.25 8.26 12.41
CA SER A 48 -6.71 9.22 11.44
C SER A 48 -7.53 10.51 11.38
N SER A 49 -8.85 10.39 11.41
CA SER A 49 -9.74 11.56 11.46
C SER A 49 -9.54 12.36 12.76
N GLN A 50 -9.56 11.68 13.92
CA GLN A 50 -9.37 12.30 15.22
C GLN A 50 -8.04 13.06 15.32
N ILE A 51 -6.95 12.46 14.85
CA ILE A 51 -5.62 13.06 14.89
C ILE A 51 -5.56 14.33 14.02
N ARG A 52 -6.11 14.28 12.80
CA ARG A 52 -6.18 15.46 11.91
C ARG A 52 -7.07 16.57 12.48
N SER A 53 -8.10 16.23 13.25
CA SER A 53 -8.90 17.24 13.95
C SER A 53 -8.17 17.88 15.14
N LYS A 54 -7.36 17.12 15.88
CA LYS A 54 -6.55 17.66 16.99
C LYS A 54 -5.38 18.53 16.52
N ARG A 55 -4.77 18.15 15.41
CA ARG A 55 -3.61 18.79 14.79
C ARG A 55 -3.92 19.17 13.34
N PRO A 56 -4.78 20.18 13.08
CA PRO A 56 -5.24 20.55 11.74
C PRO A 56 -4.19 21.29 10.89
N TRP A 57 -2.92 20.89 10.99
CA TRP A 57 -1.82 21.42 10.19
C TRP A 57 -0.76 20.34 9.96
N CYS A 58 -0.01 20.48 8.88
CA CYS A 58 1.15 19.67 8.58
C CYS A 58 2.26 20.00 9.58
N GLU A 59 2.72 19.01 10.34
CA GLU A 59 3.80 19.17 11.33
C GLU A 59 5.17 19.46 10.69
N VAL A 60 5.29 19.33 9.36
CA VAL A 60 6.53 19.61 8.61
C VAL A 60 6.54 21.01 8.00
N CYS A 61 5.42 21.50 7.47
CA CYS A 61 5.37 22.75 6.71
C CYS A 61 4.23 23.70 7.08
N GLY A 62 3.40 23.37 8.07
CA GLY A 62 2.29 24.20 8.53
C GLY A 62 1.05 24.24 7.63
N LYS A 63 1.07 23.63 6.44
CA LYS A 63 -0.09 23.58 5.53
C LYS A 63 -1.30 22.98 6.23
N THR A 64 -2.50 23.55 6.07
CA THR A 64 -3.74 23.09 6.72
C THR A 64 -4.66 22.26 5.81
N THR A 65 -4.28 22.10 4.53
CA THR A 65 -5.08 21.39 3.52
C THR A 65 -4.38 20.13 3.02
N ASP A 66 -5.19 19.18 2.55
CA ASP A 66 -4.74 17.89 2.02
C ASP A 66 -3.83 17.11 3.00
N LEU A 67 -4.33 17.00 4.23
CA LEU A 67 -3.66 16.36 5.36
C LEU A 67 -3.93 14.85 5.40
N THR A 68 -2.88 14.11 5.68
CA THR A 68 -2.87 12.68 5.99
C THR A 68 -2.15 12.43 7.33
N VAL A 69 -2.25 11.22 7.84
CA VAL A 69 -1.49 10.76 9.01
C VAL A 69 -0.42 9.78 8.55
N ASP A 70 0.83 10.04 8.92
CA ASP A 70 1.99 9.17 8.70
C ASP A 70 2.36 8.42 9.98
N HIS A 71 2.83 7.19 9.82
CA HIS A 71 3.42 6.41 10.89
C HIS A 71 4.91 6.74 11.02
N LEU A 72 5.36 7.11 12.23
CA LEU A 72 6.79 7.25 12.51
C LEU A 72 7.51 5.90 12.38
N ASP A 73 6.88 4.82 12.86
CA ASP A 73 7.33 3.45 12.64
C ASP A 73 6.50 2.82 11.50
N PRO A 74 7.07 2.63 10.30
CA PRO A 74 6.30 2.17 9.15
C PRO A 74 5.67 0.79 9.37
N ILE A 75 4.42 0.61 8.94
CA ILE A 75 3.74 -0.70 8.95
C ILE A 75 4.54 -1.75 8.17
N SER A 76 5.19 -1.35 7.06
CA SER A 76 6.05 -2.22 6.26
C SER A 76 7.28 -2.76 7.01
N LYS A 77 7.69 -2.10 8.11
CA LYS A 77 8.80 -2.52 8.98
C LYS A 77 8.30 -3.17 10.28
N GLY A 78 7.02 -3.56 10.34
CA GLY A 78 6.41 -4.20 11.50
C GLY A 78 5.76 -3.25 12.51
N GLY A 79 5.61 -1.96 12.16
CA GLY A 79 4.87 -1.00 12.99
C GLY A 79 3.38 -1.35 13.10
N PRO A 80 2.73 -1.06 14.25
CA PRO A 80 1.30 -1.30 14.41
C PRO A 80 0.47 -0.32 13.58
N LEU A 81 -0.63 -0.79 12.98
CA LEU A 81 -1.60 0.07 12.29
C LEU A 81 -2.19 1.11 13.25
N LEU A 82 -2.59 0.66 14.45
CA LEU A 82 -3.13 1.51 15.52
C LEU A 82 -2.00 1.88 16.49
N ALA A 83 -1.08 2.72 16.02
CA ALA A 83 -0.01 3.23 16.87
C ALA A 83 -0.53 4.27 17.89
N PRO A 84 0.14 4.44 19.04
CA PRO A 84 -0.15 5.53 19.97
C PRO A 84 -0.07 6.90 19.27
N GLU A 85 -0.86 7.87 19.74
CA GLU A 85 -0.98 9.17 19.08
C GLU A 85 0.36 9.91 18.86
N HIS A 86 1.30 9.77 19.78
CA HIS A 86 2.65 10.38 19.70
C HIS A 86 3.57 9.68 18.67
N ARG A 87 3.20 8.48 18.19
CA ARG A 87 3.88 7.76 17.10
C ARG A 87 3.25 8.02 15.73
N LEU A 88 2.26 8.91 15.68
CA LEU A 88 1.55 9.31 14.47
C LEU A 88 1.73 10.80 14.24
N ARG A 89 1.98 11.19 12.99
CA ARG A 89 2.23 12.58 12.60
C ARG A 89 1.22 13.04 11.56
N VAL A 90 0.71 14.26 11.68
CA VAL A 90 -0.08 14.88 10.60
C VAL A 90 0.86 15.53 9.59
N VAL A 91 0.75 15.12 8.32
CA VAL A 91 1.55 15.67 7.22
C VAL A 91 0.66 15.95 6.02
N CYS A 92 1.02 16.96 5.22
CA CYS A 92 0.37 17.16 3.93
C CYS A 92 0.89 16.16 2.90
N ARG A 93 0.08 15.83 1.90
CA ARG A 93 0.43 14.86 0.84
C ARG A 93 1.78 15.13 0.15
N PRO A 94 2.18 16.40 -0.13
CA PRO A 94 3.53 16.70 -0.64
C PRO A 94 4.68 16.37 0.33
N CYS A 95 4.53 16.66 1.62
CA CYS A 95 5.54 16.32 2.62
C CYS A 95 5.66 14.81 2.80
N HIS A 96 4.52 14.11 2.89
CA HIS A 96 4.47 12.65 2.95
C HIS A 96 5.20 12.02 1.75
N GLY A 97 4.96 12.51 0.54
CA GLY A 97 5.62 12.02 -0.67
C GLY A 97 7.14 12.18 -0.64
N ARG A 98 7.64 13.30 -0.08
CA ARG A 98 9.09 13.52 0.13
C ARG A 98 9.66 12.51 1.13
N GLU A 99 9.02 12.32 2.28
CA GLU A 99 9.48 11.38 3.31
C GLU A 99 9.45 9.92 2.84
N THR A 100 8.38 9.51 2.16
CA THR A 100 8.22 8.14 1.67
C THR A 100 9.31 7.74 0.68
N ARG A 101 9.83 8.68 -0.10
CA ARG A 101 10.92 8.40 -1.06
C ARG A 101 12.24 8.03 -0.38
N HIS A 102 12.39 8.33 0.90
CA HIS A 102 13.62 8.14 1.68
C HIS A 102 13.50 7.05 2.76
N LYS A 103 12.32 6.42 2.94
CA LYS A 103 12.08 5.37 3.96
C LYS A 103 12.27 3.97 3.41
#